data_AF-A0A940KIH6-F1
#
_entry.id   AF-A0A940KIH6-F1
#
_cell.length_a   1.000
_cell.length_b   1.000
_cell.length_c   1.000
_cell.angle_alpha   90.00
_cell.angle_beta   90.00
_cell.angle_gamma   90.00
#
_symmetry.space_group_name_H-M   'P 1'
#
loop_
_entity.id
_entity.type
_entity.pdbx_description
1 polymer ?
#
loop_
_entity_poly.entity_id
_entity_poly.type
_entity_poly.pdbx_seq_one_letter_code
_entity_poly.pdbx_strand_id
1 'polypeptide(L)'
;MLYKILFHRNIPKVLLLFLALQQAATAQQTVISRYGVPVIMQKSQYETGVEKDSLHRMVELRKVVPGIVYDLRYGTKNNFTHRRMYPKNTNSAYLRLPAAMGLQKIQYELNAKGYGLKIFDAYRPYLTDSAHHDFTQSPRSVLDNRQLFKAIMEKYGFRALETEWWHYYRPNNRDYEVLDIPFNKLK
;
A
#
# COMPACT_ATOMS: atom_id res chain seq x y z
N MET A 1 21.69 -65.62 -34.90
CA MET A 1 23.15 -65.76 -35.10
C MET A 1 23.72 -64.36 -35.31
N LEU A 2 24.48 -63.87 -34.31
CA LEU A 2 25.38 -62.68 -34.28
C LEU A 2 24.82 -61.25 -34.10
N TYR A 3 25.33 -60.62 -33.02
CA TYR A 3 25.23 -59.21 -32.58
C TYR A 3 26.41 -58.37 -33.14
N LYS A 4 26.27 -57.02 -33.21
CA LYS A 4 27.40 -56.11 -33.51
C LYS A 4 27.48 -54.88 -32.59
N ILE A 5 28.47 -54.94 -31.70
CA ILE A 5 29.42 -53.95 -31.14
C ILE A 5 28.95 -52.52 -30.74
N LEU A 6 29.23 -52.28 -29.45
CA LEU A 6 29.32 -51.09 -28.61
C LEU A 6 30.07 -49.87 -29.19
N PHE A 7 29.62 -48.67 -28.80
CA PHE A 7 30.54 -47.60 -28.38
C PHE A 7 30.05 -46.97 -27.07
N HIS A 8 30.80 -47.24 -25.99
CA HIS A 8 30.76 -46.50 -24.74
C HIS A 8 31.38 -45.11 -24.95
N ARG A 9 30.68 -44.05 -24.55
CA ARG A 9 31.34 -42.78 -24.21
C ARG A 9 31.13 -42.50 -22.72
N ASN A 10 32.23 -42.69 -21.98
CA ASN A 10 32.41 -42.23 -20.61
C ASN A 10 32.24 -40.70 -20.56
N ILE A 11 31.19 -40.23 -19.91
CA ILE A 11 31.11 -38.83 -19.45
C ILE A 11 31.88 -38.78 -18.13
N PRO A 12 32.98 -38.01 -18.02
CA PRO A 12 33.76 -37.94 -16.80
C PRO A 12 32.93 -37.32 -15.66
N LYS A 13 32.82 -38.04 -14.54
CA LYS A 13 32.11 -37.66 -13.30
C LYS A 13 32.65 -36.40 -12.61
N VAL A 14 33.61 -35.70 -13.20
CA VAL A 14 34.24 -34.48 -12.65
C VAL A 14 33.40 -33.23 -12.95
N LEU A 15 32.48 -33.27 -13.92
CA LEU A 15 31.59 -32.14 -14.21
C LEU A 15 30.40 -32.00 -13.24
N LEU A 16 30.17 -32.99 -12.37
CA LEU A 16 29.03 -33.03 -11.44
C LEU A 16 29.32 -32.43 -10.06
N LEU A 17 30.58 -32.10 -9.74
CA LEU A 17 30.94 -31.55 -8.41
C LEU A 17 31.12 -30.02 -8.38
N PHE A 18 31.18 -29.35 -9.54
CA PHE A 18 31.29 -27.88 -9.62
C PHE A 18 29.95 -27.16 -9.87
N LEU A 19 28.87 -27.89 -10.12
CA LEU A 19 27.52 -27.31 -10.26
C LEU A 19 26.70 -27.32 -8.95
N ALA A 20 27.31 -27.69 -7.82
CA ALA A 20 26.63 -27.77 -6.52
C ALA A 20 26.95 -26.60 -5.57
N LEU A 21 27.69 -25.58 -6.02
CA LEU A 21 28.10 -24.42 -5.21
C LEU A 21 27.75 -23.07 -5.87
N GLN A 22 26.63 -23.05 -6.62
CA GLN A 22 26.01 -21.82 -7.12
C GLN A 22 24.56 -21.66 -6.63
N GLN A 23 24.24 -22.09 -5.42
CA GLN A 23 23.17 -21.39 -4.71
C GLN A 23 23.75 -20.07 -4.21
N ALA A 24 23.93 -19.14 -5.14
CA ALA A 24 24.15 -17.75 -4.83
C ALA A 24 22.99 -17.33 -3.94
N ALA A 25 23.29 -17.02 -2.68
CA ALA A 25 22.40 -16.25 -1.83
C ALA A 25 22.16 -14.93 -2.58
N THR A 26 21.10 -14.86 -3.36
CA THR A 26 20.60 -13.59 -3.86
C THR A 26 20.12 -12.84 -2.62
N ALA A 27 21.01 -12.01 -2.05
CA ALA A 27 20.61 -11.01 -1.10
C ALA A 27 19.57 -10.15 -1.82
N GLN A 28 18.28 -10.39 -1.52
CA GLN A 28 17.21 -9.60 -2.10
C GLN A 28 17.47 -8.16 -1.71
N GLN A 29 17.71 -7.32 -2.70
CA GLN A 29 17.99 -5.92 -2.48
C GLN A 29 16.75 -5.28 -1.87
N THR A 30 16.85 -4.91 -0.60
CA THR A 30 15.76 -4.30 0.13
C THR A 30 15.46 -2.94 -0.48
N VAL A 31 14.30 -2.81 -1.13
CA VAL A 31 13.82 -1.49 -1.56
C VAL A 31 13.54 -0.68 -0.30
N ILE A 32 14.15 0.49 -0.19
CA ILE A 32 13.93 1.41 0.92
C ILE A 32 12.92 2.45 0.47
N SER A 33 11.88 2.67 1.27
CA SER A 33 10.93 3.74 1.02
C SER A 33 11.57 5.11 1.17
N ARG A 34 10.94 6.16 0.62
CA ARG A 34 11.40 7.55 0.81
C ARG A 34 11.52 7.96 2.29
N TYR A 35 10.89 7.21 3.20
CA TYR A 35 10.94 7.41 4.64
C TYR A 35 12.03 6.58 5.35
N GLY A 36 12.93 5.93 4.60
CA GLY A 36 14.01 5.12 5.17
C GLY A 36 13.56 3.75 5.68
N VAL A 37 12.31 3.34 5.42
CA VAL A 37 11.74 2.07 5.91
C VAL A 37 11.81 0.99 4.83
N PRO A 38 12.28 -0.24 5.14
CA PRO A 38 12.25 -1.39 4.24
C PRO A 38 10.87 -1.69 3.68
N VAL A 39 10.82 -1.91 2.37
CA VAL A 39 9.62 -2.30 1.64
C VAL A 39 9.62 -3.82 1.48
N ILE A 40 8.60 -4.45 2.06
CA ILE A 40 8.40 -5.88 1.96
C ILE A 40 7.59 -6.18 0.70
N MET A 41 8.25 -6.71 -0.34
CA MET A 41 7.62 -7.03 -1.62
C MET A 41 7.21 -8.50 -1.74
N GLN A 42 7.80 -9.38 -0.91
CA GLN A 42 7.55 -10.81 -0.97
C GLN A 42 6.86 -11.33 0.29
N LYS A 43 5.98 -12.31 0.09
CA LYS A 43 5.24 -12.95 1.18
C LYS A 43 6.18 -13.62 2.18
N SER A 44 7.25 -14.27 1.72
CA SER A 44 8.25 -14.92 2.57
C SER A 44 8.92 -13.94 3.53
N GLN A 45 9.34 -12.77 3.02
CA GLN A 45 9.93 -11.71 3.84
C GLN A 45 8.95 -11.19 4.91
N TYR A 46 7.66 -11.07 4.55
CA TYR A 46 6.61 -10.73 5.50
C TYR A 46 6.45 -11.82 6.57
N GLU A 47 6.40 -13.10 6.17
CA GLU A 47 6.25 -14.25 7.07
C GLU A 47 7.39 -14.33 8.08
N THR A 48 8.65 -14.21 7.62
CA THR A 48 9.82 -14.13 8.52
C THR A 48 9.72 -12.95 9.51
N GLY A 49 9.22 -11.80 9.04
CA GLY A 49 8.98 -10.64 9.90
C GLY A 49 7.91 -10.87 10.97
N VAL A 50 6.89 -11.69 10.66
CA VAL A 50 5.83 -12.10 11.59
C VAL A 50 6.30 -13.18 12.56
N GLU A 51 7.15 -14.09 12.12
CA GLU A 51 7.79 -15.11 12.98
C GLU A 51 8.69 -14.44 14.02
N LYS A 52 9.46 -13.43 13.60
CA LYS A 52 10.31 -12.65 14.50
C LYS A 52 9.51 -11.80 15.49
N ASP A 53 8.45 -11.17 15.01
CA ASP A 53 7.53 -10.38 15.84
C ASP A 53 6.09 -10.55 15.35
N SER A 54 5.31 -11.30 16.13
CA SER A 54 3.91 -11.60 15.80
C SER A 54 3.02 -10.36 15.75
N LEU A 55 3.45 -9.22 16.32
CA LEU A 55 2.75 -7.93 16.22
C LEU A 55 2.74 -7.39 14.80
N HIS A 56 3.69 -7.81 13.96
CA HIS A 56 3.69 -7.43 12.54
C HIS A 56 2.59 -8.10 11.74
N ARG A 57 1.84 -9.09 12.26
CA ARG A 57 0.81 -9.74 11.44
C ARG A 57 -0.26 -8.76 10.96
N MET A 58 -0.63 -8.88 9.69
CA MET A 58 -1.80 -8.23 9.11
C MET A 58 -3.05 -9.02 9.50
N VAL A 59 -4.04 -8.34 10.04
CA VAL A 59 -5.33 -8.91 10.45
C VAL A 59 -6.46 -8.20 9.75
N GLU A 60 -7.48 -8.96 9.36
CA GLU A 60 -8.73 -8.40 8.84
C GLU A 60 -9.50 -7.75 10.01
N LEU A 61 -10.01 -6.52 9.82
CA LEU A 61 -10.52 -5.75 10.96
C LEU A 61 -11.81 -6.30 11.55
N ARG A 62 -12.75 -6.85 10.77
CA ARG A 62 -13.99 -7.42 11.33
C ARG A 62 -13.73 -8.65 12.19
N LYS A 63 -12.65 -9.39 11.95
CA LYS A 63 -12.21 -10.49 12.83
C LYS A 63 -11.71 -10.02 14.19
N VAL A 64 -11.19 -8.79 14.31
CA VAL A 64 -10.60 -8.26 15.55
C VAL A 64 -11.51 -7.24 16.23
N VAL A 65 -12.29 -6.50 15.46
CA VAL A 65 -13.17 -5.40 15.88
C VAL A 65 -14.61 -5.71 15.46
N PRO A 66 -15.35 -6.53 16.22
CA PRO A 66 -16.75 -6.82 15.90
C PRO A 66 -17.59 -5.54 15.83
N GLY A 67 -18.50 -5.48 14.86
CA GLY A 67 -19.40 -4.34 14.65
C GLY A 67 -18.80 -3.18 13.84
N ILE A 68 -17.52 -3.26 13.44
CA ILE A 68 -16.92 -2.25 12.56
C ILE A 68 -17.58 -2.22 11.18
N VAL A 69 -17.94 -1.03 10.71
CA VAL A 69 -18.59 -0.82 9.42
C VAL A 69 -17.56 -0.49 8.35
N TYR A 70 -17.71 -1.06 7.16
CA TYR A 70 -16.86 -0.71 6.02
C TYR A 70 -17.63 0.10 4.99
N ASP A 71 -16.95 1.12 4.49
CA ASP A 71 -17.37 1.92 3.35
C ASP A 71 -16.12 2.19 2.51
N LEU A 72 -15.50 1.13 1.99
CA LEU A 72 -14.18 1.16 1.34
C LEU A 72 -14.22 1.97 0.03
N ARG A 73 -14.05 3.29 0.11
CA ARG A 73 -14.29 4.24 -0.99
C ARG A 73 -13.41 3.96 -2.21
N TYR A 74 -12.14 3.61 -1.99
CA TYR A 74 -11.21 3.22 -3.06
C TYR A 74 -11.46 1.83 -3.64
N GLY A 75 -12.23 1.00 -2.93
CA GLY A 75 -12.78 -0.25 -3.42
C GLY A 75 -14.06 -0.09 -4.26
N THR A 76 -14.49 1.13 -4.59
CA THR A 76 -15.66 1.38 -5.45
C THR A 76 -15.40 2.56 -6.41
N LYS A 77 -16.40 2.96 -7.21
CA LYS A 77 -16.35 4.23 -7.98
C LYS A 77 -16.80 5.44 -7.14
N ASN A 78 -17.28 5.22 -5.92
CA ASN A 78 -17.72 6.26 -5.00
C ASN A 78 -16.50 6.86 -4.27
N ASN A 79 -15.65 7.55 -5.03
CA ASN A 79 -14.53 8.34 -4.52
C ASN A 79 -14.23 9.47 -5.51
N PHE A 80 -13.39 10.43 -5.13
CA PHE A 80 -13.12 11.64 -5.92
C PHE A 80 -12.53 11.36 -7.32
N THR A 81 -11.97 10.17 -7.56
CA THR A 81 -11.44 9.81 -8.89
C THR A 81 -12.50 9.24 -9.83
N HIS A 82 -13.69 8.91 -9.30
CA HIS A 82 -14.76 8.18 -10.01
C HIS A 82 -14.32 6.82 -10.61
N ARG A 83 -13.13 6.33 -10.20
CA ARG A 83 -12.53 5.08 -10.64
C ARG A 83 -12.31 4.16 -9.44
N ARG A 84 -12.33 2.86 -9.70
CA ARG A 84 -11.98 1.85 -8.70
C ARG A 84 -10.45 1.79 -8.64
N MET A 85 -9.88 2.00 -7.45
CA MET A 85 -8.42 2.05 -7.24
C MET A 85 -7.87 0.72 -6.72
N TYR A 86 -8.72 -0.10 -6.08
CA TYR A 86 -8.35 -1.43 -5.57
C TYR A 86 -8.93 -2.57 -6.42
N PRO A 87 -8.38 -3.80 -6.35
CA PRO A 87 -8.89 -4.94 -7.11
C PRO A 87 -10.41 -5.14 -7.04
N LYS A 88 -10.96 -5.75 -8.09
CA LYS A 88 -12.35 -6.18 -8.08
C LYS A 88 -12.52 -7.16 -6.89
N ASN A 89 -13.54 -6.93 -6.06
CA ASN A 89 -13.85 -7.68 -4.83
C ASN A 89 -13.08 -7.28 -3.56
N THR A 90 -12.44 -6.10 -3.50
CA THR A 90 -11.98 -5.54 -2.21
C THR A 90 -13.17 -5.24 -1.30
N ASN A 91 -13.44 -6.13 -0.35
CA ASN A 91 -14.54 -6.04 0.62
C ASN A 91 -14.07 -6.08 2.08
N SER A 92 -12.74 -6.12 2.28
CA SER A 92 -12.09 -6.34 3.56
C SER A 92 -10.97 -5.33 3.77
N ALA A 93 -10.82 -4.87 5.00
CA ALA A 93 -9.76 -3.97 5.43
C ALA A 93 -8.80 -4.73 6.34
N TYR A 94 -7.51 -4.46 6.19
CA TYR A 94 -6.46 -5.07 7.00
C TYR A 94 -5.64 -3.99 7.69
N LEU A 95 -5.15 -4.27 8.91
CA LEU A 95 -4.14 -3.47 9.60
C LEU A 95 -3.12 -4.40 10.27
N ARG A 96 -2.00 -3.83 10.72
CA ARG A 96 -1.10 -4.50 11.67
C ARG A 96 -1.86 -4.75 12.97
N LEU A 97 -1.55 -5.86 13.64
CA LEU A 97 -2.25 -6.30 14.84
C LEU A 97 -2.37 -5.21 15.93
N PRO A 98 -1.30 -4.47 16.32
CA PRO A 98 -1.41 -3.44 17.35
C PRO A 98 -2.43 -2.36 17.00
N ALA A 99 -2.50 -1.94 15.74
CA ALA A 99 -3.45 -0.94 15.29
C ALA A 99 -4.89 -1.49 15.34
N ALA A 100 -5.10 -2.73 14.90
CA ALA A 100 -6.41 -3.38 15.00
C ALA A 100 -6.87 -3.55 16.47
N MET A 101 -5.97 -3.89 17.39
CA MET A 101 -6.25 -3.95 18.83
C MET A 101 -6.57 -2.56 19.41
N GLY A 102 -5.90 -1.51 18.94
CA GLY A 102 -6.25 -0.13 19.28
C GLY A 102 -7.67 0.22 18.85
N LEU A 103 -8.03 -0.08 17.59
CA LEU A 103 -9.39 0.13 17.09
C LEU A 103 -10.44 -0.69 17.86
N GLN A 104 -10.10 -1.89 18.33
CA GLN A 104 -10.98 -2.70 19.16
C GLN A 104 -11.37 -1.98 20.45
N LYS A 105 -10.38 -1.40 21.15
CA LYS A 105 -10.62 -0.63 22.39
C LYS A 105 -11.48 0.60 22.12
N ILE A 106 -11.18 1.33 21.05
CA ILE A 106 -11.96 2.51 20.63
C ILE A 106 -13.40 2.11 20.30
N GLN A 107 -13.60 1.04 19.53
CA GLN A 107 -14.94 0.54 19.19
C GLN A 107 -15.73 0.16 20.45
N TYR A 108 -15.08 -0.47 21.43
CA TYR A 108 -15.71 -0.81 22.70
C TYR A 108 -16.22 0.43 23.45
N GLU A 109 -15.40 1.48 23.56
CA GLU A 109 -15.78 2.73 24.21
C GLU A 109 -16.88 3.49 23.45
N LEU A 110 -16.82 3.50 22.12
CA LEU A 110 -17.83 4.13 21.27
C LEU A 110 -19.18 3.40 21.37
N ASN A 111 -19.16 2.06 21.38
CA ASN A 111 -20.36 1.24 21.52
C ASN A 111 -21.11 1.56 22.82
N ALA A 112 -20.38 1.73 23.92
CA ALA A 112 -20.96 2.11 25.22
C ALA A 112 -21.68 3.48 25.19
N LYS A 113 -21.39 4.30 24.18
CA LYS A 113 -21.98 5.63 23.95
C LYS A 113 -22.98 5.65 22.78
N GLY A 114 -23.28 4.49 22.19
CA GLY A 114 -24.20 4.39 21.03
C GLY A 114 -23.58 4.75 19.67
N TYR A 115 -22.24 4.79 19.57
CA TYR A 115 -21.50 5.08 18.33
C TYR A 115 -20.73 3.86 17.84
N GLY A 116 -20.27 3.90 16.58
CA GLY A 116 -19.37 2.88 16.03
C GLY A 116 -18.46 3.39 14.93
N LEU A 117 -17.35 2.68 14.69
CA LEU A 117 -16.37 3.05 13.68
C LEU A 117 -16.84 2.66 12.28
N LYS A 118 -16.62 3.59 11.33
CA LYS A 118 -16.77 3.35 9.90
C LYS A 118 -15.41 3.55 9.21
N ILE A 119 -14.96 2.54 8.47
CA ILE A 119 -13.66 2.51 7.82
C ILE A 119 -13.83 2.79 6.33
N PHE A 120 -13.19 3.87 5.87
CA PHE A 120 -13.18 4.27 4.46
C PHE A 120 -11.95 3.76 3.69
N ASP A 121 -10.82 3.55 4.38
CA ASP A 121 -9.57 2.99 3.83
C ASP A 121 -8.73 2.41 4.99
N ALA A 122 -7.79 1.50 4.68
CA ALA A 122 -6.89 0.88 5.66
C ALA A 122 -5.53 0.53 5.04
N TYR A 123 -5.07 -0.72 5.15
CA TYR A 123 -3.88 -1.17 4.45
C TYR A 123 -3.99 -0.93 2.95
N ARG A 124 -3.08 -0.10 2.45
CA ARG A 124 -2.79 0.09 1.04
C ARG A 124 -1.48 -0.65 0.74
N PRO A 125 -1.46 -1.61 -0.20
CA PRO A 125 -0.21 -2.17 -0.70
C PRO A 125 0.74 -1.05 -1.08
N TYR A 126 2.03 -1.26 -0.84
CA TYR A 126 3.08 -0.30 -1.19
C TYR A 126 3.21 -0.23 -2.72
N LEU A 127 2.28 0.51 -3.32
CA LEU A 127 2.35 1.04 -4.66
C LEU A 127 3.06 2.36 -4.47
N THR A 128 4.40 2.35 -4.52
CA THR A 128 5.24 3.54 -4.40
C THR A 128 4.55 4.69 -5.10
N ASP A 129 4.05 5.62 -4.30
CA ASP A 129 3.80 6.98 -4.69
C ASP A 129 2.74 7.21 -5.78
N SER A 130 1.84 6.27 -6.09
CA SER A 130 0.81 6.53 -7.14
C SER A 130 -0.02 7.81 -6.94
N ALA A 131 -0.12 8.26 -5.69
CA ALA A 131 -0.73 9.51 -5.27
C ALA A 131 0.20 10.73 -5.36
N HIS A 132 1.52 10.59 -5.39
CA HIS A 132 2.46 11.69 -5.41
C HIS A 132 2.54 12.37 -6.79
N HIS A 133 3.12 13.56 -6.81
CA HIS A 133 3.40 14.28 -8.04
C HIS A 133 4.56 13.68 -8.86
N ASP A 134 5.52 13.03 -8.21
CA ASP A 134 6.72 12.43 -8.84
C ASP A 134 6.50 11.00 -9.37
N PHE A 135 5.29 10.45 -9.22
CA PHE A 135 4.99 9.11 -9.72
C PHE A 135 4.79 9.06 -11.23
N THR A 136 5.71 8.36 -11.87
CA THR A 136 5.78 8.26 -13.34
C THR A 136 5.15 6.98 -13.92
N GLN A 137 4.76 6.01 -13.09
CA GLN A 137 4.18 4.74 -13.56
C GLN A 137 2.66 4.84 -13.80
N SER A 138 2.23 5.87 -14.53
CA SER A 138 0.84 6.07 -14.99
C SER A 138 0.80 6.28 -16.51
N PRO A 139 -0.36 6.06 -17.18
CA PRO A 139 -0.50 6.41 -18.59
C PRO A 139 -0.10 7.86 -18.85
N ARG A 140 0.56 8.13 -19.99
CA ARG A 140 1.10 9.47 -20.30
C ARG A 140 0.06 10.58 -20.16
N SER A 141 -1.17 10.34 -20.63
CA SER A 141 -2.30 11.28 -20.49
C SER A 141 -2.65 11.62 -19.03
N VAL A 142 -2.46 10.69 -18.09
CA VAL A 142 -2.68 10.94 -16.66
C VAL A 142 -1.58 11.84 -16.10
N LEU A 143 -0.32 11.61 -16.50
CA LEU A 143 0.82 12.43 -16.08
C LEU A 143 0.68 13.87 -16.60
N ASP A 144 0.34 14.03 -17.90
CA ASP A 144 0.16 15.34 -18.51
C ASP A 144 -1.00 16.11 -17.84
N ASN A 145 -2.12 15.43 -17.52
CA ASN A 145 -3.22 16.05 -16.78
C ASN A 145 -2.83 16.49 -15.37
N ARG A 146 -2.07 15.68 -14.63
CA ARG A 146 -1.57 16.05 -13.29
C ARG A 146 -0.64 17.25 -13.36
N GLN A 147 0.25 17.29 -14.35
CA GLN A 147 1.18 18.40 -14.53
C GLN A 147 0.44 19.69 -14.90
N LEU A 148 -0.54 19.62 -15.81
CA LEU A 148 -1.41 20.75 -16.15
C LEU A 148 -2.15 21.28 -14.92
N PHE A 149 -2.76 20.38 -14.14
CA PHE A 149 -3.49 20.77 -12.93
C PHE A 149 -2.56 21.44 -11.90
N LYS A 150 -1.39 20.86 -11.64
CA LYS A 150 -0.36 21.44 -10.76
C LYS A 150 0.04 22.84 -11.22
N ALA A 151 0.37 23.01 -12.50
CA ALA A 151 0.78 24.29 -13.05
C ALA A 151 -0.31 25.36 -12.91
N ILE A 152 -1.58 25.01 -13.15
CA ILE A 152 -2.71 25.94 -13.01
C ILE A 152 -2.90 26.33 -11.54
N MET A 153 -2.91 25.36 -10.62
CA MET A 153 -3.08 25.64 -9.19
C MET A 153 -1.95 26.52 -8.64
N GLU A 154 -0.70 26.21 -9.01
CA GLU A 154 0.48 27.00 -8.59
C GLU A 154 0.46 28.41 -9.19
N LYS A 155 0.05 28.56 -10.46
CA LYS A 155 -0.15 29.87 -11.11
C LYS A 155 -1.09 30.78 -10.32
N TYR A 156 -2.12 30.21 -9.67
CA TYR A 156 -3.10 30.96 -8.88
C TYR A 156 -2.79 30.98 -7.37
N GLY A 157 -1.53 30.72 -7.00
CA GLY A 157 -1.03 30.94 -5.65
C GLY A 157 -1.34 29.82 -4.66
N PHE A 158 -1.72 28.64 -5.12
CA PHE A 158 -1.71 27.44 -4.30
C PHE A 158 -0.34 26.77 -4.33
N ARG A 159 -0.06 25.91 -3.35
CA ARG A 159 1.11 25.02 -3.34
C ARG A 159 0.63 23.58 -3.33
N ALA A 160 1.26 22.75 -4.15
CA ALA A 160 1.02 21.33 -4.17
C ALA A 160 1.55 20.66 -2.90
N LEU A 161 0.84 19.64 -2.43
CA LEU A 161 1.37 18.68 -1.48
C LEU A 161 2.02 17.54 -2.27
N GLU A 162 3.34 17.37 -2.14
CA GLU A 162 4.09 16.41 -2.96
C GLU A 162 3.57 14.97 -2.86
N THR A 163 3.00 14.60 -1.72
CA THR A 163 2.50 13.24 -1.45
C THR A 163 1.10 12.96 -2.00
N GLU A 164 0.36 13.98 -2.44
CA GLU A 164 -1.02 13.84 -2.90
C GLU A 164 -1.29 14.81 -4.07
N TRP A 165 -1.33 14.30 -5.30
CA TRP A 165 -1.41 15.09 -6.53
C TRP A 165 -2.68 15.93 -6.64
N TRP A 166 -3.69 15.59 -5.83
CA TRP A 166 -4.97 16.30 -5.73
C TRP A 166 -4.99 17.35 -4.61
N HIS A 167 -3.99 17.38 -3.73
CA HIS A 167 -3.99 18.21 -2.54
C HIS A 167 -3.18 19.48 -2.75
N TYR A 168 -3.84 20.62 -2.52
CA TYR A 168 -3.26 21.94 -2.66
C TYR A 168 -3.64 22.81 -1.47
N TYR A 169 -2.73 23.66 -1.02
CA TYR A 169 -2.98 24.59 0.08
C TYR A 169 -2.58 26.01 -0.31
N ARG A 170 -3.28 27.01 0.23
CA ARG A 170 -2.84 28.40 0.16
C ARG A 170 -1.67 28.59 1.14
N PRO A 171 -0.56 29.23 0.72
CA PRO A 171 0.44 29.73 1.65
C PRO A 171 -0.23 30.62 2.71
N ASN A 172 0.34 30.62 3.92
CA ASN A 172 -0.18 31.37 5.07
C ASN A 172 -1.63 31.01 5.44
N ASN A 173 -2.03 29.76 5.27
CA ASN A 173 -3.33 29.26 5.74
C ASN A 173 -3.56 29.45 7.26
N ARG A 174 -2.49 29.72 8.03
CA ARG A 174 -2.54 30.07 9.46
C ARG A 174 -2.93 31.52 9.74
N ASP A 175 -2.99 32.37 8.72
CA ASP A 175 -3.41 33.77 8.85
C ASP A 175 -4.95 33.89 8.94
N TYR A 176 -5.67 32.79 8.67
CA TYR A 176 -7.13 32.73 8.70
C TYR A 176 -7.60 31.99 9.95
N GLU A 177 -8.69 32.46 10.57
CA GLU A 177 -9.29 31.78 11.70
C GLU A 177 -9.79 30.37 11.35
N VAL A 178 -9.65 29.45 12.30
CA VAL A 178 -10.30 28.14 12.21
C VAL A 178 -11.76 28.33 12.62
N LEU A 179 -12.67 28.10 11.67
CA LEU A 179 -14.11 28.19 11.93
C LEU A 179 -14.63 26.86 12.47
N ASP A 180 -15.19 26.90 13.69
CA ASP A 180 -16.01 25.83 14.25
C ASP A 180 -17.50 26.21 14.18
N ILE A 181 -17.94 26.61 12.98
CA ILE A 181 -19.31 27.04 12.70
C ILE A 181 -19.95 26.02 11.76
N PRO A 182 -21.09 25.40 12.12
CA PRO A 182 -21.81 24.49 11.23
C PRO A 182 -22.17 25.15 9.89
N PHE A 183 -22.00 24.44 8.77
CA PHE A 183 -22.23 24.99 7.42
C PHE A 183 -23.62 25.61 7.22
N ASN A 184 -24.66 25.12 7.92
CA ASN A 184 -26.02 25.66 7.84
C ASN A 184 -26.19 27.01 8.56
N LYS A 185 -25.18 27.46 9.32
CA LYS A 185 -25.13 28.77 9.98
C LYS A 185 -24.32 29.80 9.18
N LEU A 186 -23.65 29.39 8.10
CA LEU A 186 -22.87 30.26 7.21
C LEU A 186 -23.70 30.82 6.03
N LYS A 187 -25.03 30.62 6.04
CA LYS A 187 -25.95 31.03 4.98
C LYS A 187 -26.96 32.03 5.50
#